data_AF-A0A9N9VL45-F1
#
_entry.id   AF-A0A9N9VL45-F1
#
_cell.length_a   1.000
_cell.length_b   1.000
_cell.length_c   1.000
_cell.angle_alpha   90.00
_cell.angle_beta   90.00
_cell.angle_gamma   90.00
#
_symmetry.space_group_name_H-M   'P 1'
#
loop_
_entity.id
_entity.type
_entity.pdbx_description
1 polymer ?
#
loop_
_entity_poly.entity_id
_entity_poly.type
_entity_poly.pdbx_seq_one_letter_code
_entity_poly.pdbx_strand_id
1 'polypeptide(L)'
;MSQAQSQAATLSRLPNELLIPIVQESVKIEVIPDSKHSKISSFKQYDSPTAAALALTSRHFHQLATPLLYSEIEIQCNGACRNKFKEIWITRHLHRTFRENPSLQKHCKRLEIEFGSSQETFMGDRPTRGTNLFGIAFDFLKWLTNIEELRIAGWPQYPYLWGDQSALPSIRGDYLQLLSLASEHLTSLRHLELATHSFATLDLPALSTALGGLDISACLRTLDISGISNFGTVRDWELLKTRAGTASFTKLKLRYFDAGPSALEALVMWPAKLTSFQFTIPLFSRFSFPHTVAVYNLGVLQSILSHHKDSLTFIRMGQIRDRGLKNFNMTEFRNLKVLWLAHNLTGTDPEFVANLLAPNLEVFHWNLMPEDQRDRESLDAFEKREEDWLRAFAAAAIASNSTLRHINIRFSPEDYIEVEDTWGLEYPWDRMDRIASEIQPHGIHLSYSPIEVSRNRFNALVKYPKHLNGSWQLKELRLSDGYSPPPPRGDAPSTGARRSSS
;
A
#
# COMPACT_ATOMS: atom_id res chain seq x y z
N MET A 1 69.22 0.43 5.35
CA MET A 1 67.98 1.13 4.97
C MET A 1 66.93 0.08 4.64
N SER A 2 66.04 -0.22 5.58
CA SER A 2 64.99 -1.25 5.46
C SER A 2 63.71 -0.59 4.94
N GLN A 3 63.32 -0.88 3.70
CA GLN A 3 62.03 -0.49 3.15
C GLN A 3 60.93 -1.31 3.86
N ALA A 4 60.30 -0.70 4.87
CA ALA A 4 59.00 -1.16 5.34
C ALA A 4 57.98 -0.91 4.21
N GLN A 5 57.73 -1.94 3.41
CA GLN A 5 56.58 -1.97 2.52
C GLN A 5 55.33 -1.84 3.39
N SER A 6 54.73 -0.65 3.37
CA SER A 6 53.37 -0.41 3.87
C SER A 6 52.46 -1.37 3.13
N GLN A 7 52.14 -2.51 3.76
CA GLN A 7 51.10 -3.40 3.27
C GLN A 7 49.79 -2.64 3.40
N ALA A 8 49.38 -1.98 2.32
CA ALA A 8 48.07 -1.38 2.22
C ALA A 8 47.05 -2.48 2.58
N ALA A 9 46.32 -2.26 3.68
CA ALA A 9 45.26 -3.14 4.10
C ALA A 9 44.22 -3.17 2.97
N THR A 10 44.25 -4.23 2.18
CA THR A 10 43.33 -4.42 1.06
C THR A 10 42.04 -4.96 1.63
N LEU A 11 40.92 -4.29 1.34
CA LEU A 11 39.58 -4.63 1.83
C LEU A 11 39.25 -6.12 1.61
N SER A 12 39.79 -6.74 0.56
CA SER A 12 39.64 -8.16 0.22
C SER A 12 40.30 -9.15 1.19
N ARG A 13 41.12 -8.67 2.13
CA ARG A 13 41.73 -9.51 3.18
C ARG A 13 40.92 -9.55 4.47
N LEU A 14 39.85 -8.76 4.57
CA LEU A 14 38.96 -8.82 5.71
C LEU A 14 38.22 -10.17 5.73
N PRO A 15 37.93 -10.71 6.94
CA PRO A 15 37.19 -11.95 7.07
C PRO A 15 35.71 -11.76 6.69
N ASN A 16 35.04 -12.84 6.27
CA ASN A 16 33.67 -12.82 5.76
C ASN A 16 32.67 -12.23 6.77
N GLU A 17 32.90 -12.47 8.06
CA GLU A 17 32.07 -12.00 9.17
C GLU A 17 31.98 -10.47 9.21
N LEU A 18 33.02 -9.77 8.74
CA LEU A 18 33.04 -8.31 8.64
C LEU A 18 32.61 -7.82 7.25
N LEU A 19 32.99 -8.54 6.19
CA LEU A 19 32.65 -8.13 4.83
C LEU A 19 31.17 -8.29 4.50
N ILE A 20 30.50 -9.33 5.01
CA ILE A 20 29.07 -9.56 4.72
C ILE A 20 28.21 -8.37 5.17
N PRO A 21 28.29 -7.89 6.43
CA PRO A 21 27.54 -6.71 6.85
C PRO A 21 27.87 -5.45 6.05
N ILE A 22 29.15 -5.25 5.71
CA ILE A 22 29.58 -4.09 4.90
C ILE A 22 28.95 -4.13 3.51
N VAL A 23 29.02 -5.29 2.84
CA VAL A 23 28.43 -5.47 1.51
C VAL A 23 26.91 -5.29 1.59
N GLN A 24 26.24 -5.91 2.58
CA GLN A 24 24.80 -5.78 2.78
C GLN A 24 24.36 -4.33 2.99
N GLU A 25 25.03 -3.58 3.86
CA GLU A 25 24.67 -2.19 4.12
C GLU A 25 24.99 -1.31 2.91
N SER A 26 26.07 -1.61 2.16
CA SER A 26 26.43 -0.84 0.95
C SER A 26 25.43 -0.96 -0.19
N VAL A 27 24.68 -2.07 -0.25
CA VAL A 27 23.65 -2.29 -1.27
C VAL A 27 22.26 -1.95 -0.76
N LYS A 28 22.08 -1.66 0.52
CA LYS A 28 20.75 -1.45 1.11
C LYS A 28 20.18 -0.11 0.65
N ILE A 29 18.95 -0.14 0.18
CA ILE A 29 18.19 1.06 -0.17
C ILE A 29 17.59 1.61 1.13
N GLU A 30 17.98 2.82 1.50
CA GLU A 30 17.28 3.58 2.53
C GLU A 30 15.91 3.99 1.99
N VAL A 31 14.91 3.14 2.22
CA VAL A 31 13.52 3.47 1.91
C VAL A 31 13.07 4.51 2.93
N ILE A 32 13.10 5.78 2.54
CA ILE A 32 12.44 6.85 3.29
C ILE A 32 10.93 6.59 3.17
N PRO A 33 10.22 6.19 4.24
CA PRO A 33 8.87 5.63 4.16
C PRO A 33 7.79 6.56 3.61
N ASP A 34 8.11 7.82 3.29
CA ASP A 34 7.15 8.86 2.94
C ASP A 34 7.46 9.65 1.65
N SER A 35 8.51 9.27 0.89
CA SER A 35 8.83 10.02 -0.34
C SER A 35 7.87 9.65 -1.49
N LYS A 36 6.92 10.52 -1.79
CA LYS A 36 5.92 10.43 -2.88
C LYS A 36 6.50 10.25 -4.29
N HIS A 37 7.82 10.28 -4.46
CA HIS A 37 8.50 10.27 -5.76
C HIS A 37 9.41 9.08 -6.00
N SER A 38 9.60 8.17 -5.03
CA SER A 38 10.33 6.95 -5.33
C SER A 38 9.42 6.00 -6.11
N LYS A 39 9.60 5.96 -7.44
CA LYS A 39 9.15 4.84 -8.30
C LYS A 39 9.79 3.49 -7.91
N ILE A 40 10.60 3.47 -6.86
CA ILE A 40 11.17 2.27 -6.28
C ILE A 40 9.99 1.49 -5.73
N SER A 41 9.72 0.32 -6.33
CA SER A 41 8.78 -0.65 -5.76
C SER A 41 9.17 -0.84 -4.29
N SER A 42 8.23 -0.68 -3.37
CA SER A 42 8.42 -0.93 -1.93
C SER A 42 8.95 -2.34 -1.61
N PHE A 43 9.03 -3.19 -2.63
CA PHE A 43 9.57 -4.53 -2.60
C PHE A 43 11.11 -4.59 -2.60
N LYS A 44 11.82 -3.63 -3.22
CA LYS A 44 13.29 -3.66 -3.32
C LYS A 44 13.95 -3.14 -2.06
N GLN A 45 14.72 -4.00 -1.39
CA GLN A 45 15.62 -3.61 -0.31
C GLN A 45 17.05 -3.39 -0.77
N TYR A 46 17.44 -3.95 -1.92
CA TYR A 46 18.82 -3.87 -2.41
C TYR A 46 18.94 -3.17 -3.77
N ASP A 47 19.96 -2.34 -3.89
CA ASP A 47 20.37 -1.69 -5.13
C ASP A 47 21.12 -2.68 -6.02
N SER A 48 20.39 -3.28 -6.97
CA SER A 48 20.93 -4.28 -7.90
C SER A 48 22.15 -3.79 -8.71
N PRO A 49 22.19 -2.52 -9.20
CA PRO A 49 23.39 -1.96 -9.84
C PRO A 49 24.64 -2.01 -8.96
N THR A 50 24.55 -1.59 -7.69
CA THR A 50 25.69 -1.65 -6.76
C THR A 50 26.09 -3.09 -6.47
N ALA A 51 25.13 -3.99 -6.24
CA ALA A 51 25.42 -5.41 -6.03
C ALA A 51 26.12 -6.06 -7.25
N ALA A 52 25.66 -5.76 -8.47
CA ALA A 52 26.26 -6.24 -9.70
C ALA A 52 27.68 -5.68 -9.89
N ALA A 53 27.91 -4.40 -9.62
CA ALA A 53 29.23 -3.78 -9.67
C ALA A 53 30.20 -4.47 -8.69
N LEU A 54 29.77 -4.70 -7.44
CA LEU A 54 30.56 -5.42 -6.44
C LEU A 54 30.89 -6.85 -6.89
N ALA A 55 29.92 -7.56 -7.46
CA ALA A 55 30.11 -8.93 -7.94
C ALA A 55 31.14 -9.04 -9.08
N LEU A 56 31.39 -7.94 -9.81
CA LEU A 56 32.38 -7.88 -10.89
C LEU A 56 33.79 -7.49 -10.42
N THR A 57 33.96 -7.00 -9.18
CA THR A 57 35.27 -6.53 -8.70
C THR A 57 36.29 -7.65 -8.44
N SER A 58 35.85 -8.78 -7.88
CA SER A 58 36.72 -9.92 -7.56
C SER A 58 35.90 -11.19 -7.34
N ARG A 59 36.55 -12.37 -7.38
CA ARG A 59 35.91 -13.66 -7.07
C ARG A 59 35.32 -13.72 -5.66
N HIS A 60 35.95 -13.02 -4.71
CA HIS A 60 35.50 -13.02 -3.32
C HIS A 60 34.21 -12.19 -3.17
N PHE A 61 34.21 -10.96 -3.66
CA PHE A 61 32.99 -10.13 -3.69
C PHE A 61 31.90 -10.75 -4.57
N HIS A 62 32.24 -11.47 -5.64
CA HIS A 62 31.27 -12.25 -6.41
C HIS A 62 30.50 -13.25 -5.54
N GLN A 63 31.18 -13.98 -4.65
CA GLN A 63 30.55 -14.95 -3.74
C GLN A 63 29.65 -14.26 -2.70
N LEU A 64 30.03 -13.07 -2.24
CA LEU A 64 29.27 -12.32 -1.22
C LEU A 64 28.08 -11.56 -1.81
N ALA A 65 28.24 -10.96 -3.00
CA ALA A 65 27.25 -10.12 -3.63
C ALA A 65 26.23 -10.90 -4.48
N THR A 66 26.61 -12.05 -5.04
CA THR A 66 25.68 -12.88 -5.85
C THR A 66 24.40 -13.26 -5.09
N PRO A 67 24.46 -13.73 -3.82
CA PRO A 67 23.25 -14.02 -3.05
C PRO A 67 22.32 -12.80 -2.90
N LEU A 68 22.88 -11.59 -2.76
CA LEU A 68 22.12 -10.34 -2.62
C LEU A 68 21.54 -9.88 -3.96
N LEU A 69 22.29 -10.08 -5.06
CA LEU A 69 21.84 -9.74 -6.41
C LEU A 69 20.61 -10.55 -6.83
N TYR A 70 20.52 -11.81 -6.40
CA TYR A 70 19.43 -12.73 -6.73
C TYR A 70 18.45 -12.97 -5.57
N SER A 71 18.57 -12.26 -4.45
CA SER A 71 17.66 -12.46 -3.31
C SER A 71 16.25 -11.92 -3.57
N GLU A 72 16.15 -10.90 -4.42
CA GLU A 72 14.91 -10.21 -4.73
C GLU A 72 14.71 -10.18 -6.25
N ILE A 73 13.69 -10.90 -6.72
CA ILE A 73 13.37 -11.01 -8.14
C ILE A 73 12.04 -10.34 -8.40
N GLU A 74 12.00 -9.50 -9.44
CA GLU A 74 10.81 -8.86 -9.94
C GLU A 74 10.62 -9.29 -11.40
N ILE A 75 9.44 -9.81 -11.73
CA ILE A 75 9.06 -10.14 -13.11
C ILE A 75 7.80 -9.42 -13.51
N GLN A 76 7.75 -9.01 -14.77
CA GLN A 76 6.57 -8.40 -15.36
C GLN A 76 5.95 -9.33 -16.39
N CYS A 77 4.71 -9.73 -16.16
CA CYS A 77 4.09 -10.80 -16.94
C CYS A 77 3.31 -10.34 -18.17
N ASN A 78 2.96 -9.05 -18.26
CA ASN A 78 2.25 -8.45 -19.41
C ASN A 78 2.63 -6.97 -19.56
N GLY A 79 3.50 -6.62 -20.52
CA GLY A 79 3.86 -5.23 -20.81
C GLY A 79 3.28 -4.78 -22.15
N ALA A 80 2.10 -4.16 -22.15
CA ALA A 80 1.54 -3.56 -23.37
C ALA A 80 2.10 -2.15 -23.66
N CYS A 81 2.72 -1.50 -22.67
CA CYS A 81 3.27 -0.15 -22.84
C CYS A 81 4.64 -0.21 -23.54
N ARG A 82 4.87 0.67 -24.53
CA ARG A 82 6.11 0.74 -25.34
C ARG A 82 7.40 0.87 -24.51
N ASN A 83 7.32 1.39 -23.29
CA ASN A 83 8.49 1.54 -22.42
C ASN A 83 8.84 0.25 -21.65
N LYS A 84 7.96 -0.77 -21.64
CA LYS A 84 8.12 -2.03 -20.88
C LYS A 84 8.79 -3.16 -21.66
N PHE A 85 9.19 -2.96 -22.92
CA PHE A 85 9.92 -3.98 -23.68
C PHE A 85 11.24 -4.39 -23.00
N LYS A 86 11.92 -3.44 -22.35
CA LYS A 86 13.16 -3.71 -21.60
C LYS A 86 12.91 -4.69 -20.45
N GLU A 87 11.80 -4.54 -19.73
CA GLU A 87 11.45 -5.38 -18.57
C GLU A 87 11.08 -6.82 -18.99
N ILE A 88 10.38 -6.97 -20.11
CA ILE A 88 10.10 -8.28 -20.74
C ILE A 88 11.41 -8.99 -21.10
N TRP A 89 12.35 -8.27 -21.72
CA TRP A 89 13.66 -8.82 -22.07
C TRP A 89 14.47 -9.22 -20.83
N ILE A 90 14.47 -8.39 -19.78
CA ILE A 90 15.10 -8.70 -18.50
C ILE A 90 14.50 -9.97 -17.90
N THR A 91 13.17 -10.08 -17.87
CA THR A 91 12.45 -11.26 -17.35
C THR A 91 12.85 -12.54 -18.09
N ARG A 92 12.93 -12.50 -19.43
CA ARG A 92 13.39 -13.64 -20.23
C ARG A 92 14.85 -14.00 -19.99
N HIS A 93 15.71 -12.99 -19.89
CA HIS A 93 17.13 -13.21 -19.65
C HIS A 93 17.34 -13.84 -18.28
N LEU A 94 16.61 -13.38 -17.27
CA LEU A 94 16.61 -13.94 -15.93
C LEU A 94 16.07 -15.38 -15.92
N HIS A 95 14.99 -15.65 -16.66
CA HIS A 95 14.44 -17.01 -16.81
C HIS A 95 15.44 -17.98 -17.42
N ARG A 96 16.12 -17.57 -18.50
CA ARG A 96 17.23 -18.35 -19.08
C ARG A 96 18.35 -18.54 -18.06
N THR A 97 18.73 -17.49 -17.33
CA THR A 97 19.81 -17.53 -16.35
C THR A 97 19.55 -18.55 -15.24
N PHE A 98 18.34 -18.55 -14.65
CA PHE A 98 17.96 -19.54 -13.63
C PHE A 98 17.85 -20.96 -14.19
N ARG A 99 17.41 -21.11 -15.44
CA ARG A 99 17.36 -22.40 -16.12
C ARG A 99 18.76 -22.97 -16.35
N GLU A 100 19.71 -22.14 -16.76
CA GLU A 100 21.10 -22.53 -17.04
C GLU A 100 21.93 -22.67 -15.76
N ASN A 101 21.57 -21.96 -14.69
CA ASN A 101 22.30 -21.94 -13.42
C ASN A 101 21.37 -22.21 -12.22
N PRO A 102 20.95 -23.47 -11.99
CA PRO A 102 20.03 -23.80 -10.90
C PRO A 102 20.55 -23.46 -9.50
N SER A 103 21.88 -23.40 -9.33
CA SER A 103 22.49 -23.00 -8.05
C SER A 103 22.11 -21.58 -7.61
N LEU A 104 21.70 -20.71 -8.54
CA LEU A 104 21.23 -19.35 -8.23
C LEU A 104 19.83 -19.34 -7.63
N GLN A 105 18.99 -20.33 -7.96
CA GLN A 105 17.57 -20.39 -7.56
C GLN A 105 17.41 -20.36 -6.04
N LYS A 106 18.33 -21.00 -5.31
CA LYS A 106 18.31 -21.09 -3.84
C LYS A 106 18.49 -19.74 -3.14
N HIS A 107 19.04 -18.74 -3.84
CA HIS A 107 19.29 -17.42 -3.28
C HIS A 107 18.04 -16.54 -3.25
N CYS A 108 17.05 -16.82 -4.12
CA CYS A 108 15.82 -16.04 -4.16
C CYS A 108 15.01 -16.25 -2.87
N LYS A 109 14.76 -15.14 -2.18
CA LYS A 109 13.93 -15.07 -0.97
C LYS A 109 12.65 -14.31 -1.20
N ARG A 110 12.60 -13.46 -2.23
CA ARG A 110 11.48 -12.60 -2.52
C ARG A 110 11.19 -12.58 -4.01
N LEU A 111 9.95 -12.86 -4.37
CA LEU A 111 9.49 -12.81 -5.74
C LEU A 111 8.29 -11.85 -5.87
N GLU A 112 8.43 -10.86 -6.74
CA GLU A 112 7.34 -10.00 -7.18
C GLU A 112 6.95 -10.36 -8.62
N ILE A 113 5.66 -10.62 -8.83
CA ILE A 113 5.04 -10.91 -10.11
C ILE A 113 4.06 -9.79 -10.40
N GLU A 114 4.45 -8.84 -11.26
CA GLU A 114 3.60 -7.72 -11.66
C GLU A 114 2.94 -8.02 -13.02
N PHE A 115 1.63 -7.89 -13.09
CA PHE A 115 0.89 -7.85 -14.33
C PHE A 115 0.68 -6.38 -14.71
N GLY A 116 1.12 -5.98 -15.90
CA GLY A 116 0.94 -4.59 -16.32
C GLY A 116 -0.53 -4.27 -16.56
N SER A 117 -1.01 -3.15 -16.02
CA SER A 117 -2.30 -2.59 -16.37
C SER A 117 -2.22 -1.93 -17.76
N SER A 118 -2.60 -2.64 -18.82
CA SER A 118 -2.73 -2.02 -20.14
C SER A 118 -4.00 -1.17 -20.21
N GLN A 119 -4.05 -0.03 -19.51
CA GLN A 119 -5.11 0.95 -19.73
C GLN A 119 -4.91 1.71 -21.04
N GLU A 120 -3.68 1.74 -21.57
CA GLU A 120 -3.40 2.20 -22.92
C GLU A 120 -3.73 1.10 -23.92
N THR A 121 -5.03 0.83 -24.10
CA THR A 121 -5.52 0.14 -25.30
C THR A 121 -5.15 1.00 -26.49
N PHE A 122 -4.05 0.67 -27.15
CA PHE A 122 -3.75 1.17 -28.49
C PHE A 122 -4.95 0.82 -29.37
N MET A 123 -5.77 1.81 -29.69
CA MET A 123 -6.86 1.78 -30.68
C MET A 123 -6.30 1.65 -32.12
N GLY A 124 -5.21 0.90 -32.30
CA GLY A 124 -4.57 0.66 -33.59
C GLY A 124 -4.50 -0.84 -33.85
N ASP A 125 -5.04 -1.27 -34.99
CA ASP A 125 -5.35 -2.63 -35.47
C ASP A 125 -4.21 -3.66 -35.53
N ARG A 126 -3.25 -3.63 -34.61
CA ARG A 126 -2.26 -4.69 -34.48
C ARG A 126 -2.26 -5.21 -33.06
N PRO A 127 -2.96 -6.32 -32.79
CA PRO A 127 -2.60 -7.22 -31.70
C PRO A 127 -1.18 -7.71 -32.01
N THR A 128 -0.17 -6.91 -31.65
CA THR A 128 1.15 -7.48 -31.41
C THR A 128 0.88 -8.53 -30.35
N ARG A 129 1.06 -9.80 -30.72
CA ARG A 129 0.91 -10.96 -29.84
C ARG A 129 1.84 -10.72 -28.65
N GLY A 130 1.33 -10.02 -27.64
CA GLY A 130 2.01 -9.75 -26.39
C GLY A 130 2.39 -11.12 -25.87
N THR A 131 3.69 -11.33 -25.73
CA THR A 131 4.20 -12.63 -25.32
C THR A 131 3.80 -12.83 -23.89
N ASN A 132 2.69 -13.53 -23.68
CA ASN A 132 2.20 -13.97 -22.39
C ASN A 132 3.38 -14.65 -21.67
N LEU A 133 3.89 -13.99 -20.63
CA LEU A 133 5.00 -14.50 -19.82
C LEU A 133 4.50 -15.29 -18.60
N PHE A 134 3.22 -15.67 -18.54
CA PHE A 134 2.70 -16.46 -17.43
C PHE A 134 3.43 -17.80 -17.29
N GLY A 135 3.85 -18.41 -18.40
CA GLY A 135 4.72 -19.59 -18.39
C GLY A 135 6.01 -19.39 -17.59
N ILE A 136 6.61 -18.20 -17.66
CA ILE A 136 7.82 -17.86 -16.89
C ILE A 136 7.48 -17.74 -15.40
N ALA A 137 6.35 -17.11 -15.05
CA ALA A 137 5.90 -17.02 -13.67
C ALA A 137 5.65 -18.41 -13.05
N PHE A 138 5.02 -19.31 -13.80
CA PHE A 138 4.82 -20.70 -13.38
C PHE A 138 6.15 -21.43 -13.15
N ASP A 139 7.11 -21.28 -14.05
CA ASP A 139 8.44 -21.85 -13.89
C ASP A 139 9.15 -21.30 -12.64
N PHE A 140 9.05 -19.99 -12.38
CA PHE A 140 9.67 -19.38 -11.20
C PHE A 140 9.09 -19.88 -9.89
N LEU A 141 7.77 -20.04 -9.80
CA LEU A 141 7.15 -20.63 -8.60
C LEU A 141 7.59 -22.08 -8.36
N LYS A 142 7.90 -22.83 -9.43
CA LYS A 142 8.41 -24.20 -9.33
C LYS A 142 9.90 -24.27 -8.97
N TRP A 143 10.71 -23.35 -9.49
CA TRP A 143 12.16 -23.36 -9.33
C TRP A 143 12.63 -22.69 -8.04
N LEU A 144 11.96 -21.61 -7.63
CA LEU A 144 12.39 -20.74 -6.53
C LEU A 144 11.73 -21.15 -5.20
N THR A 145 11.94 -22.39 -4.76
CA THR A 145 11.24 -22.97 -3.59
C THR A 145 11.59 -22.32 -2.24
N ASN A 146 12.66 -21.53 -2.18
CA ASN A 146 13.13 -20.83 -0.98
C ASN A 146 12.50 -19.45 -0.77
N ILE A 147 11.48 -19.09 -1.55
CA ILE A 147 10.75 -17.83 -1.41
C ILE A 147 10.09 -17.75 -0.02
N GLU A 148 10.36 -16.66 0.67
CA GLU A 148 9.77 -16.28 1.95
C GLU A 148 8.71 -15.19 1.77
N GLU A 149 8.81 -14.37 0.73
CA GLU A 149 7.81 -13.35 0.39
C GLU A 149 7.42 -13.40 -1.09
N LEU A 150 6.13 -13.62 -1.35
CA LEU A 150 5.56 -13.59 -2.69
C LEU A 150 4.60 -12.41 -2.79
N ARG A 151 4.85 -11.55 -3.78
CA ARG A 151 3.94 -10.48 -4.15
C ARG A 151 3.39 -10.72 -5.54
N ILE A 152 2.09 -10.70 -5.69
CA ILE A 152 1.42 -10.77 -6.99
C ILE A 152 0.60 -9.50 -7.17
N ALA A 153 1.05 -8.63 -8.07
CA ALA A 153 0.50 -7.30 -8.28
C ALA A 153 -0.13 -7.15 -9.67
N GLY A 154 -1.10 -6.25 -9.78
CA GLY A 154 -1.51 -5.69 -11.06
C GLY A 154 -2.41 -6.53 -11.94
N TRP A 155 -3.13 -7.45 -11.32
CA TRP A 155 -4.00 -8.40 -12.00
C TRP A 155 -4.87 -7.78 -13.12
N PRO A 156 -4.91 -8.36 -14.35
CA PRO A 156 -5.59 -7.71 -15.47
C PRO A 156 -7.10 -7.60 -15.23
N GLN A 157 -7.63 -6.47 -15.69
CA GLN A 157 -9.02 -6.07 -15.49
C GLN A 157 -9.99 -6.96 -16.26
N TYR A 158 -11.18 -7.15 -15.69
CA TYR A 158 -12.38 -7.42 -16.47
C TYR A 158 -12.79 -6.09 -17.14
N PRO A 159 -12.90 -6.00 -18.47
CA PRO A 159 -13.33 -4.79 -19.15
C PRO A 159 -14.85 -4.60 -18.96
N TYR A 160 -15.29 -4.22 -17.75
CA TYR A 160 -16.73 -4.09 -17.47
C TYR A 160 -17.37 -2.86 -18.09
N LEU A 161 -16.59 -1.88 -18.58
CA LEU A 161 -17.15 -0.57 -18.94
C LEU A 161 -17.05 -0.18 -20.42
N TRP A 162 -16.38 -0.96 -21.26
CA TRP A 162 -16.21 -0.60 -22.69
C TRP A 162 -16.46 -1.79 -23.61
N GLY A 163 -17.65 -2.38 -23.52
CA GLY A 163 -18.39 -3.01 -24.63
C GLY A 163 -17.81 -4.24 -25.35
N ASP A 164 -16.54 -4.60 -25.17
CA ASP A 164 -15.93 -5.71 -25.91
C ASP A 164 -15.53 -6.85 -24.96
N GLN A 165 -16.49 -7.76 -24.74
CA GLN A 165 -16.31 -8.98 -23.95
C GLN A 165 -15.55 -10.07 -24.73
N SER A 166 -15.16 -9.84 -25.99
CA SER A 166 -14.74 -10.92 -26.89
C SER A 166 -13.27 -11.35 -26.76
N ALA A 167 -12.43 -10.62 -26.02
CA ALA A 167 -11.00 -10.90 -25.93
C ALA A 167 -10.45 -10.89 -24.49
N LEU A 168 -10.68 -11.99 -23.76
CA LEU A 168 -9.72 -12.73 -22.89
C LEU A 168 -10.37 -13.33 -21.62
N PRO A 169 -11.07 -14.48 -21.75
CA PRO A 169 -11.61 -15.23 -20.61
C PRO A 169 -10.55 -15.95 -19.77
N SER A 170 -9.32 -16.15 -20.30
CA SER A 170 -8.30 -17.03 -19.70
C SER A 170 -7.62 -16.48 -18.45
N ILE A 171 -7.83 -15.21 -18.13
CA ILE A 171 -7.00 -14.52 -17.14
C ILE A 171 -7.28 -15.09 -15.74
N ARG A 172 -8.53 -15.15 -15.26
CA ARG A 172 -8.86 -15.58 -13.87
C ARG A 172 -8.32 -16.98 -13.52
N GLY A 173 -8.36 -17.93 -14.45
CA GLY A 173 -7.85 -19.28 -14.23
C GLY A 173 -6.35 -19.30 -13.96
N ASP A 174 -5.58 -18.51 -14.72
CA ASP A 174 -4.12 -18.46 -14.59
C ASP A 174 -3.68 -17.93 -13.22
N TYR A 175 -4.39 -16.95 -12.64
CA TYR A 175 -4.10 -16.45 -11.28
C TYR A 175 -4.30 -17.51 -10.21
N LEU A 176 -5.47 -18.15 -10.24
CA LEU A 176 -5.79 -19.19 -9.26
C LEU A 176 -4.83 -20.36 -9.40
N GLN A 177 -4.38 -20.65 -10.62
CA GLN A 177 -3.33 -21.64 -10.87
C GLN A 177 -1.97 -21.19 -10.31
N LEU A 178 -1.58 -19.92 -10.46
CA LEU A 178 -0.35 -19.39 -9.84
C LEU A 178 -0.40 -19.51 -8.32
N LEU A 179 -1.53 -19.17 -7.70
CA LEU A 179 -1.71 -19.33 -6.26
C LEU A 179 -1.68 -20.78 -5.82
N SER A 180 -2.32 -21.67 -6.58
CA SER A 180 -2.26 -23.11 -6.33
C SER A 180 -0.81 -23.63 -6.39
N LEU A 181 -0.05 -23.24 -7.42
CA LEU A 181 1.37 -23.62 -7.53
C LEU A 181 2.24 -23.01 -6.45
N ALA A 182 1.98 -21.77 -6.05
CA ALA A 182 2.64 -21.16 -4.91
C ALA A 182 2.36 -21.95 -3.63
N SER A 183 1.13 -22.41 -3.44
CA SER A 183 0.74 -23.25 -2.30
C SER A 183 1.43 -24.60 -2.27
N GLU A 184 1.68 -25.18 -3.45
CA GLU A 184 2.31 -26.49 -3.61
C GLU A 184 3.84 -26.42 -3.39
N HIS A 185 4.50 -25.40 -3.94
CA HIS A 185 5.96 -25.37 -4.03
C HIS A 185 6.65 -24.43 -3.03
N LEU A 186 5.97 -23.41 -2.50
CA LEU A 186 6.58 -22.42 -1.63
C LEU A 186 6.35 -22.74 -0.15
N THR A 187 6.94 -23.84 0.31
CA THR A 187 6.79 -24.30 1.71
C THR A 187 7.39 -23.35 2.73
N SER A 188 8.31 -22.46 2.31
CA SER A 188 8.95 -21.46 3.16
C SER A 188 8.21 -20.11 3.17
N LEU A 189 7.08 -19.98 2.47
CA LEU A 189 6.37 -18.72 2.31
C LEU A 189 5.87 -18.18 3.65
N ARG A 190 6.32 -16.98 4.03
CA ARG A 190 5.95 -16.27 5.27
C ARG A 190 5.05 -15.07 5.01
N HIS A 191 5.14 -14.46 3.84
CA HIS A 191 4.37 -13.29 3.46
C HIS A 191 3.80 -13.48 2.05
N LEU A 192 2.48 -13.40 1.94
CA LEU A 192 1.79 -13.34 0.65
C LEU A 192 1.11 -11.99 0.52
N GLU A 193 1.51 -11.21 -0.49
CA GLU A 193 0.84 -9.97 -0.88
C GLU A 193 0.13 -10.15 -2.22
N LEU A 194 -1.18 -9.91 -2.24
CA LEU A 194 -2.04 -9.98 -3.40
C LEU A 194 -2.62 -8.61 -3.65
N ALA A 195 -2.21 -7.95 -4.73
CA ALA A 195 -2.65 -6.60 -5.04
C ALA A 195 -3.21 -6.51 -6.45
N THR A 196 -4.35 -5.84 -6.59
CA THR A 196 -4.90 -5.50 -7.91
C THR A 196 -4.53 -4.07 -8.30
N HIS A 197 -4.63 -3.75 -9.60
CA HIS A 197 -4.54 -2.37 -10.08
C HIS A 197 -5.93 -1.79 -10.32
N SER A 198 -6.13 -0.55 -9.85
CA SER A 198 -7.28 0.29 -10.20
C SER A 198 -8.63 -0.38 -9.87
N PHE A 199 -9.46 -0.68 -10.88
CA PHE A 199 -10.78 -1.28 -10.78
C PHE A 199 -10.77 -2.82 -10.74
N ALA A 200 -9.60 -3.46 -10.86
CA ALA A 200 -9.54 -4.91 -10.82
C ALA A 200 -9.83 -5.40 -9.40
N THR A 201 -10.62 -6.46 -9.31
CA THR A 201 -11.05 -7.00 -8.04
C THR A 201 -10.71 -8.48 -7.90
N LEU A 202 -10.42 -8.88 -6.67
CA LEU A 202 -10.25 -10.27 -6.27
C LEU A 202 -11.59 -10.83 -5.84
N ASP A 203 -11.86 -12.06 -6.29
CA ASP A 203 -12.98 -12.88 -5.87
C ASP A 203 -12.54 -13.69 -4.64
N LEU A 204 -13.01 -13.30 -3.46
CA LEU A 204 -12.61 -13.91 -2.20
C LEU A 204 -12.96 -15.41 -2.11
N PRO A 205 -14.14 -15.89 -2.54
CA PRO A 205 -14.43 -17.33 -2.60
C PRO A 205 -13.40 -18.13 -3.41
N ALA A 206 -13.10 -17.68 -4.63
CA ALA A 206 -12.10 -18.35 -5.46
C ALA A 206 -10.69 -18.27 -4.87
N LEU A 207 -10.34 -17.11 -4.32
CA LEU A 207 -9.08 -16.92 -3.62
C LEU A 207 -8.95 -17.90 -2.44
N SER A 208 -9.97 -18.01 -1.60
CA SER A 208 -9.96 -18.92 -0.45
C SER A 208 -9.75 -20.37 -0.90
N THR A 209 -10.37 -20.78 -2.01
CA THR A 209 -10.21 -22.12 -2.57
C THR A 209 -8.77 -22.35 -3.04
N ALA A 210 -8.19 -21.41 -3.78
CA ALA A 210 -6.81 -21.51 -4.27
C ALA A 210 -5.77 -21.47 -3.14
N LEU A 211 -6.03 -20.69 -2.09
CA LEU A 211 -5.20 -20.66 -0.88
C LEU A 211 -5.45 -21.86 0.04
N GLY A 212 -6.38 -22.77 -0.29
CA GLY A 212 -6.64 -24.02 0.42
C GLY A 212 -5.39 -24.84 0.74
N GLY A 213 -4.44 -24.91 -0.18
CA GLY A 213 -3.17 -25.59 0.04
C GLY A 213 -2.26 -24.90 1.06
N LEU A 214 -2.36 -23.56 1.19
CA LEU A 214 -1.55 -22.78 2.11
C LEU A 214 -2.02 -22.87 3.56
N ASP A 215 -3.26 -23.30 3.82
CA ASP A 215 -3.73 -23.58 5.20
C ASP A 215 -2.80 -24.56 5.93
N ILE A 216 -2.22 -25.49 5.17
CA ILE A 216 -1.33 -26.53 5.68
C ILE A 216 0.11 -26.02 5.79
N SER A 217 0.46 -24.94 5.09
CA SER A 217 1.78 -24.34 5.21
C SER A 217 1.92 -23.64 6.56
N ALA A 218 2.59 -24.30 7.50
CA ALA A 218 2.85 -23.79 8.85
C ALA A 218 3.68 -22.48 8.89
N CYS A 219 4.20 -22.04 7.74
CA CYS A 219 5.12 -20.91 7.64
C CYS A 219 4.44 -19.58 7.34
N LEU A 220 3.24 -19.54 6.74
CA LEU A 220 2.60 -18.28 6.38
C LEU A 220 2.30 -17.47 7.64
N ARG A 221 2.78 -16.21 7.69
CA ARG A 221 2.61 -15.30 8.84
C ARG A 221 1.78 -14.08 8.49
N THR A 222 1.91 -13.59 7.25
CA THR A 222 1.23 -12.37 6.79
C THR A 222 0.46 -12.66 5.51
N LEU A 223 -0.82 -12.34 5.55
CA LEU A 223 -1.69 -12.27 4.38
C LEU A 223 -2.05 -10.80 4.14
N ASP A 224 -1.54 -10.22 3.06
CA ASP A 224 -1.80 -8.84 2.64
C ASP A 224 -2.61 -8.86 1.35
N ILE A 225 -3.86 -8.40 1.40
CA ILE A 225 -4.75 -8.44 0.26
C ILE A 225 -5.26 -7.04 -0.03
N SER A 226 -5.17 -6.64 -1.29
CA SER A 226 -5.64 -5.36 -1.80
C SER A 226 -6.60 -5.57 -2.97
N GLY A 227 -7.80 -5.01 -2.86
CA GLY A 227 -8.80 -4.98 -3.93
C GLY A 227 -9.75 -6.16 -3.94
N ILE A 228 -10.32 -6.56 -2.80
CA ILE A 228 -11.37 -7.60 -2.76
C ILE A 228 -12.70 -6.98 -3.22
N SER A 229 -13.37 -7.58 -4.19
CA SER A 229 -14.73 -7.21 -4.62
C SER A 229 -15.81 -7.64 -3.65
N ASN A 230 -17.03 -7.14 -3.88
CA ASN A 230 -18.26 -7.69 -3.33
C ASN A 230 -18.74 -9.02 -3.97
N PHE A 231 -17.92 -9.73 -4.74
CA PHE A 231 -18.28 -11.05 -5.26
C PHE A 231 -18.39 -12.07 -4.13
N GLY A 232 -19.37 -12.96 -4.25
CA GLY A 232 -19.64 -14.04 -3.29
C GLY A 232 -21.06 -13.96 -2.72
N THR A 233 -21.52 -15.10 -2.23
CA THR A 233 -22.84 -15.30 -1.64
C THR A 233 -22.71 -15.61 -0.15
N VAL A 234 -23.83 -15.53 0.59
CA VAL A 234 -23.87 -15.99 1.99
C VAL A 234 -23.32 -17.41 2.15
N ARG A 235 -23.62 -18.30 1.20
CA ARG A 235 -23.13 -19.68 1.21
C ARG A 235 -21.61 -19.76 1.11
N ASP A 236 -20.99 -18.88 0.32
CA ASP A 236 -19.52 -18.86 0.18
C ASP A 236 -18.85 -18.42 1.48
N TRP A 237 -19.47 -17.49 2.21
CA TRP A 237 -18.99 -17.04 3.52
C TRP A 237 -19.16 -18.11 4.59
N GLU A 238 -20.28 -18.84 4.58
CA GLU A 238 -20.46 -19.99 5.45
C GLU A 238 -19.45 -21.10 5.15
N LEU A 239 -19.15 -21.36 3.88
CA LEU A 239 -18.09 -22.30 3.49
C LEU A 239 -16.72 -21.85 4.00
N LEU A 240 -16.38 -20.57 3.88
CA LEU A 240 -15.13 -20.04 4.44
C LEU A 240 -15.10 -20.15 5.98
N LYS A 241 -16.23 -19.91 6.66
CA LYS A 241 -16.34 -20.09 8.12
C LYS A 241 -16.13 -21.53 8.57
N THR A 242 -16.40 -22.54 7.73
CA THR A 242 -16.06 -23.94 8.07
C THR A 242 -14.55 -24.17 8.22
N ARG A 243 -13.73 -23.23 7.75
CA ARG A 243 -12.26 -23.22 7.89
C ARG A 243 -11.77 -22.33 9.02
N ALA A 244 -12.66 -21.93 9.93
CA ALA A 244 -12.28 -21.14 11.08
C ALA A 244 -11.17 -21.85 11.86
N GLY A 245 -10.11 -21.10 12.16
CA GLY A 245 -8.96 -21.58 12.90
C GLY A 245 -8.02 -22.54 12.14
N THR A 246 -8.15 -22.73 10.83
CA THR A 246 -7.26 -23.64 10.08
C THR A 246 -6.01 -22.95 9.53
N ALA A 247 -6.05 -21.65 9.25
CA ALA A 247 -4.92 -20.96 8.66
C ALA A 247 -3.83 -20.60 9.68
N SER A 248 -2.58 -20.58 9.22
CA SER A 248 -1.38 -20.34 10.03
C SER A 248 -0.98 -18.87 10.16
N PHE A 249 -1.52 -17.98 9.31
CA PHE A 249 -1.17 -16.57 9.32
C PHE A 249 -1.64 -15.89 10.60
N THR A 250 -0.86 -14.91 11.05
CA THR A 250 -1.11 -14.18 12.31
C THR A 250 -1.23 -12.68 12.09
N LYS A 251 -1.02 -12.22 10.84
CA LYS A 251 -1.15 -10.84 10.41
C LYS A 251 -2.04 -10.80 9.18
N LEU A 252 -3.10 -10.01 9.25
CA LEU A 252 -4.02 -9.77 8.14
C LEU A 252 -4.01 -8.29 7.80
N LYS A 253 -3.73 -7.96 6.55
CA LYS A 253 -3.78 -6.60 6.03
C LYS A 253 -4.74 -6.55 4.86
N LEU A 254 -5.70 -5.64 4.94
CA LEU A 254 -6.75 -5.49 3.96
C LEU A 254 -6.78 -4.04 3.46
N ARG A 255 -6.71 -3.90 2.15
CA ARG A 255 -6.82 -2.61 1.44
C ARG A 255 -7.92 -2.74 0.39
N TYR A 256 -8.76 -1.73 0.23
CA TYR A 256 -9.84 -1.74 -0.78
C TYR A 256 -10.71 -3.01 -0.69
N PHE A 257 -11.29 -3.25 0.48
CA PHE A 257 -12.14 -4.42 0.76
C PHE A 257 -13.62 -4.06 0.57
N ASP A 258 -14.17 -4.37 -0.60
CA ASP A 258 -15.56 -4.03 -0.96
C ASP A 258 -16.57 -5.12 -0.55
N ALA A 259 -16.12 -6.33 -0.18
CA ALA A 259 -17.01 -7.36 0.35
C ALA A 259 -17.69 -6.92 1.65
N GLY A 260 -18.82 -7.54 1.99
CA GLY A 260 -19.62 -7.19 3.17
C GLY A 260 -19.07 -7.72 4.50
N PRO A 261 -19.64 -7.28 5.64
CA PRO A 261 -19.21 -7.69 6.98
C PRO A 261 -19.13 -9.20 7.20
N SER A 262 -20.06 -9.98 6.65
CA SER A 262 -20.04 -11.45 6.75
C SER A 262 -18.81 -12.09 6.08
N ALA A 263 -18.34 -11.50 4.97
CA ALA A 263 -17.14 -11.95 4.28
C ALA A 263 -15.88 -11.60 5.08
N LEU A 264 -15.83 -10.38 5.62
CA LEU A 264 -14.74 -9.95 6.50
C LEU A 264 -14.66 -10.82 7.76
N GLU A 265 -15.81 -11.12 8.38
CA GLU A 265 -15.89 -12.00 9.54
C GLU A 265 -15.33 -13.39 9.22
N ALA A 266 -15.77 -14.01 8.12
CA ALA A 266 -15.29 -15.30 7.69
C ALA A 266 -13.76 -15.31 7.48
N LEU A 267 -13.21 -14.25 6.88
CA LEU A 267 -11.76 -14.09 6.67
C LEU A 267 -10.99 -13.87 7.97
N VAL A 268 -11.54 -13.10 8.92
CA VAL A 268 -10.94 -12.87 10.25
C VAL A 268 -10.97 -14.14 11.11
N MET A 269 -11.99 -14.99 10.97
CA MET A 269 -12.08 -16.26 11.70
C MET A 269 -11.17 -17.35 11.15
N TRP A 270 -10.72 -17.25 9.89
CA TRP A 270 -9.91 -18.26 9.22
C TRP A 270 -8.58 -18.61 9.94
N PRO A 271 -7.75 -17.67 10.42
CA PRO A 271 -6.54 -18.02 11.18
C PRO A 271 -6.86 -18.50 12.59
N ALA A 272 -6.08 -19.46 13.11
CA ALA A 272 -6.19 -19.93 14.49
C ALA A 272 -5.94 -18.83 15.53
N LYS A 273 -5.09 -17.86 15.19
CA LYS A 273 -4.69 -16.78 16.08
C LYS A 273 -4.29 -15.55 15.28
N LEU A 274 -5.00 -14.44 15.45
CA LEU A 274 -4.68 -13.18 14.79
C LEU A 274 -4.05 -12.19 15.77
N THR A 275 -2.80 -11.80 15.52
CA THR A 275 -2.03 -10.88 16.38
C THR A 275 -1.96 -9.45 15.86
N SER A 276 -2.14 -9.27 14.55
CA SER A 276 -2.10 -7.98 13.88
C SER A 276 -3.20 -7.90 12.84
N PHE A 277 -4.01 -6.84 12.90
CA PHE A 277 -5.04 -6.55 11.92
C PHE A 277 -4.87 -5.15 11.35
N GLN A 278 -4.92 -5.02 10.02
CA GLN A 278 -4.92 -3.74 9.32
C GLN A 278 -6.05 -3.69 8.32
N PHE A 279 -6.81 -2.60 8.32
CA PHE A 279 -7.97 -2.44 7.45
C PHE A 279 -8.08 -0.99 6.96
N THR A 280 -8.04 -0.80 5.64
CA THR A 280 -8.23 0.50 5.00
C THR A 280 -9.19 0.38 3.83
N ILE A 281 -10.18 1.28 3.77
CA ILE A 281 -11.00 1.55 2.58
C ILE A 281 -10.89 3.04 2.24
N PRO A 282 -9.97 3.46 1.36
CA PRO A 282 -9.82 4.87 1.04
C PRO A 282 -11.05 5.37 0.27
N LEU A 283 -11.65 6.47 0.75
CA LEU A 283 -12.98 6.93 0.34
C LEU A 283 -13.04 7.48 -1.09
N PHE A 284 -11.91 7.96 -1.62
CA PHE A 284 -11.81 8.58 -2.95
C PHE A 284 -11.05 7.74 -3.97
N SER A 285 -11.04 6.41 -3.78
CA SER A 285 -10.81 5.53 -4.91
C SER A 285 -11.78 5.96 -6.03
N ARG A 286 -11.25 6.46 -7.16
CA ARG A 286 -12.02 6.89 -8.36
C ARG A 286 -12.83 5.73 -9.00
N PHE A 287 -13.05 4.66 -8.26
CA PHE A 287 -13.25 3.31 -8.75
C PHE A 287 -14.45 2.63 -8.08
N SER A 288 -15.02 3.22 -7.02
CA SER A 288 -16.20 2.68 -6.37
C SER A 288 -17.41 3.53 -6.73
N PHE A 289 -18.35 2.98 -7.50
CA PHE A 289 -19.67 3.60 -7.61
C PHE A 289 -20.24 3.72 -6.18
N PRO A 290 -20.70 4.90 -5.74
CA PRO A 290 -21.05 5.17 -4.34
C PRO A 290 -22.17 4.27 -3.76
N HIS A 291 -22.80 3.45 -4.59
CA HIS A 291 -23.92 2.57 -4.27
C HIS A 291 -23.52 1.11 -3.99
N THR A 292 -22.28 0.68 -4.23
CA THR A 292 -21.90 -0.76 -4.09
C THR A 292 -20.93 -1.06 -2.96
N VAL A 293 -20.38 -0.05 -2.29
CA VAL A 293 -19.41 -0.26 -1.19
C VAL A 293 -20.16 -0.65 0.07
N ALA A 294 -19.80 -1.80 0.65
CA ALA A 294 -20.32 -2.23 1.93
C ALA A 294 -20.04 -1.16 3.00
N VAL A 295 -21.06 -0.84 3.80
CA VAL A 295 -20.91 0.15 4.87
C VAL A 295 -20.29 -0.52 6.08
N TYR A 296 -19.08 -0.09 6.41
CA TYR A 296 -18.40 -0.45 7.65
C TYR A 296 -18.46 0.71 8.63
N ASN A 297 -18.75 0.38 9.88
CA ASN A 297 -18.55 1.25 11.02
C ASN A 297 -17.68 0.55 12.06
N LEU A 298 -17.17 1.34 13.00
CA LEU A 298 -16.26 0.84 14.01
C LEU A 298 -16.87 -0.25 14.90
N GLY A 299 -18.15 -0.16 15.27
CA GLY A 299 -18.80 -1.18 16.09
C GLY A 299 -18.93 -2.53 15.40
N VAL A 300 -19.23 -2.54 14.10
CA VAL A 300 -19.22 -3.76 13.27
C VAL A 300 -17.81 -4.36 13.22
N LEU A 301 -16.78 -3.53 13.00
CA LEU A 301 -15.39 -4.00 12.99
C LEU A 301 -14.96 -4.56 14.35
N GLN A 302 -15.32 -3.91 15.46
CA GLN A 302 -15.06 -4.44 16.80
C GLN A 302 -15.71 -5.80 17.00
N SER A 303 -16.99 -5.95 16.64
CA SER A 303 -17.71 -7.22 16.78
C SER A 303 -16.98 -8.35 16.04
N ILE A 304 -16.53 -8.10 14.81
CA ILE A 304 -15.76 -9.06 14.02
C ILE A 304 -14.40 -9.36 14.67
N LEU A 305 -13.68 -8.34 15.14
CA LEU A 305 -12.37 -8.52 15.76
C LEU A 305 -12.45 -9.17 17.15
N SER A 306 -13.63 -9.19 17.78
CA SER A 306 -13.83 -9.78 19.10
C SER A 306 -13.53 -11.28 19.14
N HIS A 307 -13.63 -11.96 17.99
CA HIS A 307 -13.18 -13.36 17.80
C HIS A 307 -11.70 -13.56 18.15
N HIS A 308 -10.88 -12.51 18.07
CA HIS A 308 -9.44 -12.53 18.39
C HIS A 308 -9.06 -11.55 19.51
N LYS A 309 -10.01 -11.11 20.35
CA LYS A 309 -9.77 -10.10 21.40
C LYS A 309 -8.65 -10.47 22.38
N ASP A 310 -8.47 -11.76 22.63
CA ASP A 310 -7.43 -12.29 23.52
C ASP A 310 -6.08 -12.51 22.82
N SER A 311 -5.96 -12.23 21.52
CA SER A 311 -4.71 -12.47 20.77
C SER A 311 -4.20 -11.26 19.99
N LEU A 312 -5.07 -10.33 19.65
CA LEU A 312 -4.72 -9.10 18.96
C LEU A 312 -3.82 -8.23 19.82
N THR A 313 -2.67 -7.84 19.25
CA THR A 313 -1.68 -6.94 19.86
C THR A 313 -1.55 -5.63 19.11
N PHE A 314 -1.93 -5.63 17.83
CA PHE A 314 -1.85 -4.49 16.93
C PHE A 314 -3.14 -4.39 16.10
N ILE A 315 -3.78 -3.23 16.13
CA ILE A 315 -4.93 -2.91 15.29
C ILE A 315 -4.64 -1.60 14.57
N ARG A 316 -4.76 -1.59 13.24
CA ARG A 316 -4.78 -0.38 12.43
C ARG A 316 -6.06 -0.30 11.62
N MET A 317 -6.77 0.81 11.77
CA MET A 317 -7.93 1.14 10.95
C MET A 317 -7.67 2.48 10.26
N GLY A 318 -7.62 2.42 8.94
CA GLY A 318 -7.58 3.59 8.07
C GLY A 318 -8.98 4.19 7.90
N GLN A 319 -9.19 4.85 6.77
CA GLN A 319 -10.48 5.47 6.47
C GLN A 319 -11.59 4.40 6.30
N ILE A 320 -12.78 4.71 6.82
CA ILE A 320 -14.05 4.01 6.55
C ILE A 320 -15.15 5.05 6.35
N ARG A 321 -16.31 4.64 5.81
CA ARG A 321 -17.40 5.57 5.44
C ARG A 321 -18.18 6.08 6.65
N ASP A 322 -18.52 5.20 7.58
CA ASP A 322 -19.32 5.55 8.75
C ASP A 322 -18.41 5.87 9.94
N ARG A 323 -18.49 7.13 10.41
CA ARG A 323 -17.53 7.73 11.34
C ARG A 323 -18.06 7.71 12.76
N GLY A 324 -17.15 7.80 13.73
CA GLY A 324 -17.45 7.96 15.14
C GLY A 324 -17.18 6.72 15.98
N LEU A 325 -17.03 6.95 17.27
CA LEU A 325 -16.64 5.94 18.26
C LEU A 325 -17.82 5.21 18.91
N LYS A 326 -19.06 5.56 18.54
CA LYS A 326 -20.25 4.93 19.11
C LYS A 326 -20.23 3.42 18.81
N ASN A 327 -20.44 2.63 19.86
CA ASN A 327 -20.36 1.16 19.83
C ASN A 327 -18.95 0.60 19.54
N PHE A 328 -17.88 1.40 19.67
CA PHE A 328 -16.50 0.94 19.55
C PHE A 328 -15.81 0.90 20.91
N ASN A 329 -15.57 -0.31 21.41
CA ASN A 329 -15.03 -0.56 22.73
C ASN A 329 -13.89 -1.59 22.70
N MET A 330 -12.69 -1.11 23.02
CA MET A 330 -11.42 -1.85 23.06
C MET A 330 -11.06 -2.36 24.47
N THR A 331 -11.85 -2.04 25.51
CA THR A 331 -11.55 -2.42 26.92
C THR A 331 -11.48 -3.93 27.15
N GLU A 332 -12.10 -4.74 26.29
CA GLU A 332 -12.00 -6.21 26.35
C GLU A 332 -10.76 -6.79 25.65
N PHE A 333 -10.01 -5.99 24.89
CA PHE A 333 -8.87 -6.46 24.10
C PHE A 333 -7.60 -6.48 24.97
N ARG A 334 -7.52 -7.49 25.85
CA ARG A 334 -6.51 -7.55 26.92
C ARG A 334 -5.06 -7.53 26.44
N ASN A 335 -4.78 -7.99 25.22
CA ASN A 335 -3.41 -8.03 24.69
C ASN A 335 -3.09 -6.90 23.71
N LEU A 336 -4.02 -5.99 23.46
CA LEU A 336 -3.83 -4.88 22.53
C LEU A 336 -2.81 -3.88 23.08
N LYS A 337 -1.66 -3.77 22.40
CA LYS A 337 -0.57 -2.86 22.75
C LYS A 337 -0.54 -1.62 21.89
N VAL A 338 -0.95 -1.75 20.62
CA VAL A 338 -0.89 -0.67 19.64
C VAL A 338 -2.23 -0.52 18.94
N LEU A 339 -2.82 0.67 19.04
CA LEU A 339 -4.04 1.05 18.35
C LEU A 339 -3.75 2.22 17.43
N TRP A 340 -4.04 2.05 16.14
CA TRP A 340 -3.86 3.08 15.12
C TRP A 340 -5.19 3.38 14.46
N LEU A 341 -5.67 4.61 14.59
CA LEU A 341 -6.92 5.07 14.02
C LEU A 341 -6.71 6.32 13.15
N ALA A 342 -7.42 6.39 12.03
CA ALA A 342 -7.54 7.63 11.27
C ALA A 342 -8.45 8.63 12.00
N HIS A 343 -8.10 9.91 11.98
CA HIS A 343 -8.89 11.01 12.57
C HIS A 343 -10.30 11.06 12.00
N ASN A 344 -10.42 10.91 10.68
CA ASN A 344 -11.72 10.93 10.02
C ASN A 344 -12.64 9.79 10.46
N LEU A 345 -12.09 8.72 11.04
CA LEU A 345 -12.85 7.59 11.57
C LEU A 345 -13.25 7.83 13.03
N THR A 346 -12.40 8.44 13.86
CA THR A 346 -12.75 8.76 15.25
C THR A 346 -13.70 9.94 15.37
N GLY A 347 -13.54 10.93 14.48
CA GLY A 347 -14.10 12.27 14.68
C GLY A 347 -13.46 12.96 15.89
N THR A 348 -14.16 13.95 16.43
CA THR A 348 -13.72 14.77 17.57
C THR A 348 -14.71 14.73 18.74
N ASP A 349 -15.55 13.70 18.82
CA ASP A 349 -16.49 13.53 19.92
C ASP A 349 -15.78 12.89 21.14
N PRO A 350 -15.68 13.58 22.29
CA PRO A 350 -14.98 13.07 23.46
C PRO A 350 -15.78 12.02 24.25
N GLU A 351 -17.08 11.82 24.00
CA GLU A 351 -17.96 11.00 24.86
C GLU A 351 -17.45 9.56 25.02
N PHE A 352 -16.84 8.98 23.97
CA PHE A 352 -16.47 7.57 23.93
C PHE A 352 -14.95 7.33 23.95
N VAL A 353 -14.11 8.34 24.21
CA VAL A 353 -12.64 8.19 24.14
C VAL A 353 -12.10 7.19 25.15
N ALA A 354 -12.74 7.06 26.33
CA ALA A 354 -12.36 6.08 27.34
C ALA A 354 -12.46 4.63 26.81
N ASN A 355 -13.36 4.38 25.85
CA ASN A 355 -13.55 3.05 25.27
C ASN A 355 -12.37 2.61 24.40
N LEU A 356 -11.46 3.51 24.02
CA LEU A 356 -10.25 3.18 23.24
C LEU A 356 -9.13 2.58 24.10
N LEU A 357 -9.20 2.76 25.42
CA LEU A 357 -8.14 2.39 26.36
C LEU A 357 -8.22 0.90 26.71
N ALA A 358 -7.66 0.07 25.84
CA ALA A 358 -7.46 -1.34 26.17
C ALA A 358 -6.52 -1.49 27.39
N PRO A 359 -6.67 -2.56 28.20
CA PRO A 359 -5.96 -2.69 29.48
C PRO A 359 -4.43 -2.64 29.39
N ASN A 360 -3.87 -3.08 28.26
CA ASN A 360 -2.42 -3.10 27.99
C ASN A 360 -2.04 -2.20 26.81
N LEU A 361 -2.86 -1.20 26.48
CA LEU A 361 -2.55 -0.25 25.41
C LEU A 361 -1.31 0.56 25.81
N GLU A 362 -0.25 0.46 25.02
CA GLU A 362 1.02 1.17 25.25
C GLU A 362 1.16 2.37 24.30
N VAL A 363 0.67 2.22 23.06
CA VAL A 363 0.84 3.21 21.99
C VAL A 363 -0.48 3.46 21.27
N PHE A 364 -0.89 4.73 21.22
CA PHE A 364 -1.99 5.19 20.38
C PHE A 364 -1.44 6.02 19.21
N HIS A 365 -1.80 5.64 17.99
CA HIS A 365 -1.50 6.41 16.79
C HIS A 365 -2.76 7.08 16.26
N TRP A 366 -2.70 8.39 16.11
CA TRP A 366 -3.78 9.19 15.55
C TRP A 366 -3.34 9.78 14.22
N ASN A 367 -3.87 9.24 13.13
CA ASN A 367 -3.47 9.64 11.79
C ASN A 367 -4.44 10.66 11.22
N LEU A 368 -4.02 11.91 11.14
CA LEU A 368 -4.78 12.97 10.48
C LEU A 368 -4.61 12.92 8.97
N MET A 369 -3.56 12.28 8.44
CA MET A 369 -3.36 12.24 7.00
C MET A 369 -4.41 11.36 6.32
N PRO A 370 -5.08 11.85 5.26
CA PRO A 370 -5.96 11.03 4.47
C PRO A 370 -5.12 9.96 3.74
N GLU A 371 -5.66 8.76 3.62
CA GLU A 371 -4.90 7.65 3.01
C GLU A 371 -4.91 7.74 1.48
N ASP A 372 -5.86 8.47 0.89
CA ASP A 372 -5.84 8.80 -0.52
C ASP A 372 -4.88 9.96 -0.79
N GLN A 373 -3.77 9.62 -1.42
CA GLN A 373 -2.56 10.44 -1.54
C GLN A 373 -2.70 11.77 -2.31
N ARG A 374 -3.92 12.14 -2.73
CA ARG A 374 -4.15 13.30 -3.59
C ARG A 374 -4.36 14.58 -2.80
N ASP A 375 -5.06 14.49 -1.70
CA ASP A 375 -5.36 15.64 -0.87
C ASP A 375 -4.52 15.47 0.40
N ARG A 376 -3.65 16.40 0.75
CA ARG A 376 -3.07 16.43 2.11
C ARG A 376 -4.00 17.26 2.98
N GLU A 377 -3.94 17.02 4.29
CA GLU A 377 -4.66 17.88 5.22
C GLU A 377 -4.20 19.33 5.09
N SER A 378 -5.11 20.25 5.36
CA SER A 378 -4.80 21.66 5.45
C SER A 378 -4.13 22.00 6.79
N LEU A 379 -3.48 23.16 6.86
CA LEU A 379 -2.82 23.62 8.10
C LEU A 379 -3.79 23.87 9.25
N ASP A 380 -5.07 24.02 8.96
CA ASP A 380 -6.18 24.19 9.89
C ASP A 380 -6.92 22.89 10.20
N ALA A 381 -6.42 21.71 9.80
CA ALA A 381 -7.07 20.43 10.13
C ALA A 381 -6.86 19.96 11.58
N PHE A 382 -6.01 20.63 12.37
CA PHE A 382 -5.86 20.38 13.81
C PHE A 382 -6.22 21.66 14.60
N GLU A 383 -7.48 21.78 14.98
CA GLU A 383 -8.02 22.95 15.68
C GLU A 383 -8.32 22.65 17.15
N LYS A 384 -9.18 23.49 17.73
CA LYS A 384 -9.63 23.37 19.11
C LYS A 384 -10.36 22.04 19.37
N ARG A 385 -11.12 21.52 18.41
CA ARG A 385 -11.86 20.26 18.56
C ARG A 385 -10.92 19.05 18.67
N GLU A 386 -9.90 19.00 17.83
CA GLU A 386 -8.87 17.95 17.88
C GLU A 386 -8.05 18.05 19.17
N GLU A 387 -7.70 19.29 19.57
CA GLU A 387 -7.01 19.57 20.82
C GLU A 387 -7.81 19.08 22.04
N ASP A 388 -9.11 19.40 22.09
CA ASP A 388 -10.00 19.03 23.19
C ASP A 388 -10.28 17.51 23.22
N TRP A 389 -10.44 16.89 22.06
CA TRP A 389 -10.56 15.44 21.94
C TRP A 389 -9.32 14.74 22.50
N LEU A 390 -8.13 15.21 22.14
CA LEU A 390 -6.87 14.63 22.58
C LEU A 390 -6.64 14.81 24.08
N ARG A 391 -7.01 15.97 24.64
CA ARG A 391 -7.04 16.19 26.09
C ARG A 391 -7.99 15.24 26.79
N ALA A 392 -9.21 15.05 26.26
CA ALA A 392 -10.18 14.13 26.84
C ALA A 392 -9.66 12.68 26.84
N PHE A 393 -9.04 12.25 25.74
CA PHE A 393 -8.43 10.92 25.65
C PHE A 393 -7.29 10.74 26.67
N ALA A 394 -6.38 11.72 26.78
CA ALA A 394 -5.30 11.67 27.76
C ALA A 394 -5.82 11.70 29.21
N ALA A 395 -6.82 12.54 29.50
CA ALA A 395 -7.45 12.60 30.82
C ALA A 395 -8.10 11.26 31.20
N ALA A 396 -8.77 10.59 30.26
CA ALA A 396 -9.32 9.25 30.47
C ALA A 396 -8.20 8.21 30.75
N ALA A 397 -7.06 8.30 30.04
CA ALA A 397 -5.92 7.42 30.27
C ALA A 397 -5.32 7.59 31.68
N ILE A 398 -5.18 8.84 32.13
CA ILE A 398 -4.68 9.18 33.46
C ILE A 398 -5.66 8.71 34.54
N ALA A 399 -6.96 9.00 34.38
CA ALA A 399 -7.99 8.65 35.36
C ALA A 399 -8.15 7.13 35.54
N SER A 400 -7.94 6.35 34.48
CA SER A 400 -8.00 4.89 34.52
C SER A 400 -6.67 4.24 34.93
N ASN A 401 -5.62 5.02 35.19
CA ASN A 401 -4.26 4.52 35.41
C ASN A 401 -3.82 3.54 34.28
N SER A 402 -4.12 3.93 33.05
CA SER A 402 -3.83 3.14 31.84
C SER A 402 -2.34 2.89 31.66
N THR A 403 -1.99 1.84 30.91
CA THR A 403 -0.61 1.54 30.50
C THR A 403 -0.11 2.41 29.34
N LEU A 404 -0.91 3.36 28.85
CA LEU A 404 -0.58 4.20 27.71
C LEU A 404 0.69 5.01 27.99
N ARG A 405 1.67 4.92 27.10
CA ARG A 405 2.96 5.62 27.20
C ARG A 405 3.18 6.60 26.07
N HIS A 406 2.64 6.31 24.90
CA HIS A 406 2.91 7.09 23.70
C HIS A 406 1.61 7.44 22.97
N ILE A 407 1.47 8.72 22.64
CA ILE A 407 0.49 9.19 21.66
C ILE A 407 1.26 9.76 20.47
N ASN A 408 1.06 9.17 19.30
CA ASN A 408 1.79 9.51 18.09
C ASN A 408 0.81 10.10 17.07
N ILE A 409 0.96 11.38 16.77
CA ILE A 409 0.11 12.09 15.81
C ILE A 409 0.79 12.14 14.45
N ARG A 410 0.17 11.57 13.43
CA ARG A 410 0.65 11.73 12.05
C ARG A 410 -0.07 12.92 11.41
N PHE A 411 0.63 14.04 11.31
CA PHE A 411 0.13 15.30 10.76
C PHE A 411 1.21 15.95 9.87
N SER A 412 0.98 15.96 8.57
CA SER A 412 1.91 16.47 7.54
C SER A 412 1.12 17.30 6.52
N PRO A 413 0.54 18.43 6.95
CA PRO A 413 -0.37 19.21 6.13
C PRO A 413 0.34 19.82 4.92
N GLU A 414 -0.44 20.22 3.92
CA GLU A 414 0.04 21.10 2.84
C GLU A 414 0.09 22.56 3.26
N ASP A 415 0.84 23.33 2.47
CA ASP A 415 1.07 24.77 2.63
C ASP A 415 -0.17 25.64 2.28
N TYR A 416 -1.36 25.25 2.74
CA TYR A 416 -2.63 25.98 2.58
C TYR A 416 -3.55 25.86 3.80
N ILE A 417 -4.55 26.76 3.85
CA ILE A 417 -5.58 26.86 4.89
C ILE A 417 -6.93 26.84 4.17
N GLU A 418 -7.87 25.99 4.60
CA GLU A 418 -9.18 25.84 3.95
C GLU A 418 -10.20 26.85 4.45
N VAL A 419 -10.21 27.14 5.75
CA VAL A 419 -11.21 27.97 6.40
C VAL A 419 -11.07 29.44 5.96
N GLU A 420 -12.19 30.03 5.54
CA GLU A 420 -12.25 31.43 5.08
C GLU A 420 -12.00 32.42 6.24
N ASP A 421 -12.52 32.11 7.43
CA ASP A 421 -12.29 32.89 8.64
C ASP A 421 -11.04 32.40 9.36
N THR A 422 -9.93 33.06 9.07
CA THR A 422 -8.64 32.75 9.69
C THR A 422 -8.45 33.42 11.06
N TRP A 423 -9.46 34.17 11.54
CA TRP A 423 -9.36 34.87 12.81
C TRP A 423 -9.31 33.88 13.98
N GLY A 424 -8.21 33.93 14.75
CA GLY A 424 -8.01 33.05 15.89
C GLY A 424 -7.43 31.67 15.54
N LEU A 425 -7.00 31.45 14.29
CA LEU A 425 -6.19 30.28 13.98
C LEU A 425 -4.87 30.34 14.74
N GLU A 426 -4.59 29.29 15.50
CA GLU A 426 -3.31 29.11 16.20
C GLU A 426 -2.47 28.10 15.42
N TYR A 427 -1.15 28.22 15.55
CA TYR A 427 -0.21 27.31 14.93
C TYR A 427 -0.41 25.88 15.48
N PRO A 428 -0.73 24.87 14.64
CA PRO A 428 -1.14 23.54 15.11
C PRO A 428 -0.14 22.86 16.04
N TRP A 429 1.15 22.97 15.74
CA TRP A 429 2.21 22.37 16.53
C TRP A 429 2.31 22.98 17.93
N ASP A 430 1.92 24.24 18.13
CA ASP A 430 1.83 24.82 19.49
C ASP A 430 0.73 24.18 20.30
N ARG A 431 -0.43 23.90 19.65
CA ARG A 431 -1.52 23.21 20.31
C ARG A 431 -1.05 21.82 20.78
N MET A 432 -0.31 21.10 19.94
CA MET A 432 0.28 19.79 20.27
C MET A 432 1.35 19.89 21.37
N ASP A 433 2.23 20.89 21.33
CA ASP A 433 3.28 21.10 22.34
C ASP A 433 2.70 21.44 23.71
N ARG A 434 1.61 22.22 23.76
CA ARG A 434 0.88 22.48 25.01
C ARG A 434 0.33 21.18 25.59
N ILE A 435 -0.36 20.37 24.80
CA ILE A 435 -0.87 19.07 25.25
C ILE A 435 0.28 18.17 25.73
N ALA A 436 1.37 18.09 24.96
CA ALA A 436 2.54 17.30 25.32
C ALA A 436 3.08 17.71 26.70
N SER A 437 3.21 19.01 26.95
CA SER A 437 3.66 19.56 28.23
C SER A 437 2.68 19.27 29.37
N GLU A 438 1.37 19.30 29.10
CA GLU A 438 0.31 19.01 30.08
C GLU A 438 0.31 17.54 30.52
N ILE A 439 0.53 16.59 29.60
CA ILE A 439 0.38 15.15 29.88
C ILE A 439 1.70 14.46 30.24
N GLN A 440 2.85 15.05 29.90
CA GLN A 440 4.17 14.48 30.18
C GLN A 440 4.46 14.20 31.66
N PRO A 441 4.04 15.05 32.63
CA PRO A 441 4.20 14.75 34.07
C PRO A 441 3.52 13.45 34.52
N HIS A 442 2.53 12.98 33.75
CA HIS A 442 1.82 11.72 33.99
C HIS A 442 2.46 10.51 33.27
N GLY A 443 3.64 10.69 32.66
CA GLY A 443 4.38 9.61 31.99
C GLY A 443 3.90 9.28 30.57
N ILE A 444 3.00 10.09 30.00
CA ILE A 444 2.52 9.94 28.62
C ILE A 444 3.34 10.88 27.72
N HIS A 445 4.01 10.33 26.72
CA HIS A 445 4.77 11.09 25.73
C HIS A 445 3.93 11.31 24.46
N LEU A 446 3.75 12.56 24.07
CA LEU A 446 3.14 12.94 22.80
C LEU A 446 4.25 13.24 21.78
N SER A 447 4.20 12.57 20.63
CA SER A 447 5.07 12.87 19.49
C SER A 447 4.24 13.08 18.23
N TYR A 448 4.80 13.80 17.26
CA TYR A 448 4.14 14.07 15.98
C TYR A 448 5.12 14.05 14.81
N SER A 449 4.59 13.92 13.58
CA SER A 449 5.39 13.95 12.35
C SER A 449 6.29 15.20 12.25
N PRO A 450 7.45 15.13 11.57
CA PRO A 450 8.34 16.28 11.40
C PRO A 450 7.64 17.53 10.87
N ILE A 451 8.02 18.69 11.41
CA ILE A 451 7.44 19.99 11.04
C ILE A 451 7.92 20.39 9.64
N GLU A 452 7.02 20.37 8.65
CA GLU A 452 7.32 20.83 7.28
C GLU A 452 7.14 22.35 7.13
N VAL A 453 6.25 22.97 7.93
CA VAL A 453 5.84 24.38 7.77
C VAL A 453 6.25 25.20 8.99
N SER A 454 7.10 26.22 8.79
CA SER A 454 7.50 27.12 9.88
C SER A 454 6.37 28.01 10.38
N ARG A 455 6.44 28.44 11.65
CA ARG A 455 5.52 29.43 12.24
C ARG A 455 5.39 30.72 11.42
N ASN A 456 6.51 31.25 10.92
CA ASN A 456 6.50 32.47 10.12
C ASN A 456 5.73 32.28 8.81
N ARG A 457 5.89 31.10 8.18
CA ARG A 457 5.15 30.73 6.98
C ARG A 457 3.66 30.60 7.27
N PHE A 458 3.29 29.92 8.35
CA PHE A 458 1.89 29.82 8.80
C PHE A 458 1.27 31.21 9.04
N ASN A 459 1.93 32.08 9.80
CA ASN A 459 1.44 33.44 10.06
C ASN A 459 1.29 34.28 8.77
N ALA A 460 2.13 34.04 7.77
CA ALA A 460 1.99 34.69 6.47
C ALA A 460 0.77 34.16 5.70
N LEU A 461 0.47 32.85 5.78
CA LEU A 461 -0.71 32.24 5.16
C LEU A 461 -2.01 32.71 5.82
N VAL A 462 -2.03 32.81 7.15
CA VAL A 462 -3.18 33.35 7.92
C VAL A 462 -3.47 34.79 7.52
N LYS A 463 -2.44 35.64 7.38
CA LYS A 463 -2.62 37.06 6.99
C LYS A 463 -3.08 37.24 5.54
N TYR A 464 -2.71 36.31 4.66
CA TYR A 464 -2.97 36.39 3.23
C TYR A 464 -3.46 35.04 2.68
N PRO A 465 -4.72 34.65 2.97
CA PRO A 465 -5.26 33.37 2.51
C PRO A 465 -5.22 33.30 0.99
N LYS A 466 -4.59 32.25 0.44
CA LYS A 466 -4.40 32.09 -1.02
C LYS A 466 -5.71 32.07 -1.81
N HIS A 467 -6.82 31.69 -1.17
CA HIS A 467 -8.15 31.61 -1.79
C HIS A 467 -8.74 32.98 -2.18
N LEU A 468 -8.20 34.09 -1.67
CA LEU A 468 -8.58 35.45 -2.09
C LEU A 468 -7.85 35.94 -3.36
N ASN A 469 -6.85 35.20 -3.85
CA ASN A 469 -6.16 35.49 -5.12
C ASN A 469 -6.59 34.49 -6.20
N GLY A 470 -7.90 34.46 -6.49
CA GLY A 470 -8.51 33.65 -7.55
C GLY A 470 -8.00 33.93 -8.97
N SER A 471 -6.75 33.57 -9.28
CA SER A 471 -6.23 33.59 -10.65
C SER A 471 -5.19 32.51 -10.99
N TRP A 472 -4.93 31.54 -10.11
CA TRP A 472 -4.00 30.44 -10.42
C TRP A 472 -4.64 29.19 -11.05
N GLN A 473 -5.97 29.15 -11.23
CA GLN A 473 -6.64 28.05 -11.96
C GLN A 473 -7.08 28.38 -13.40
N LEU A 474 -6.61 29.48 -14.01
CA LEU A 474 -6.89 29.76 -15.43
C LEU A 474 -5.71 30.32 -16.25
N LYS A 475 -4.50 30.40 -15.69
CA LYS A 475 -3.31 30.94 -16.41
C LYS A 475 -2.23 29.92 -16.78
N GLU A 476 -2.31 28.66 -16.34
CA GLU A 476 -1.43 27.58 -16.84
C GLU A 476 -2.04 26.73 -17.97
N LEU A 477 -3.18 27.15 -18.53
CA LEU A 477 -3.75 26.57 -19.76
C LEU A 477 -3.78 27.57 -20.93
N ARG A 478 -3.06 28.69 -20.82
CA ARG A 478 -2.82 29.62 -21.93
C ARG A 478 -1.40 30.15 -21.85
N LEU A 479 -0.43 29.33 -22.25
CA LEU A 479 0.81 29.71 -22.91
C LEU A 479 1.40 28.39 -23.46
N SER A 480 1.69 28.36 -24.78
CA SER A 480 1.97 27.21 -25.68
C SER A 480 0.75 26.29 -25.90
N ASP A 481 0.07 26.25 -27.05
CA ASP A 481 0.55 26.31 -28.44
C ASP A 481 -0.35 27.14 -29.37
N GLY A 482 0.28 27.75 -30.38
CA GLY A 482 -0.37 28.50 -31.44
C GLY A 482 -1.26 27.64 -32.33
N TYR A 483 -2.52 27.51 -31.95
CA TYR A 483 -3.57 27.03 -32.84
C TYR A 483 -4.32 28.24 -33.42
N SER A 484 -3.93 28.68 -34.61
CA SER A 484 -4.78 29.53 -35.44
C SER A 484 -5.95 28.69 -35.95
N PRO A 485 -7.22 29.06 -35.70
CA PRO A 485 -8.33 28.40 -36.38
C PRO A 485 -8.18 28.59 -37.90
N PRO A 486 -8.53 27.58 -38.72
CA PRO A 486 -8.52 27.75 -40.17
C PRO A 486 -9.52 28.85 -40.56
N PRO A 487 -9.24 29.61 -41.62
CA PRO A 487 -10.17 30.62 -42.10
C PRO A 487 -11.50 29.97 -42.49
N PRO A 488 -12.62 30.69 -42.36
CA PRO A 488 -13.92 30.20 -42.80
C PRO A 488 -13.83 29.81 -44.27
N ARG A 489 -14.25 28.59 -44.60
CA ARG A 489 -14.42 28.17 -45.99
C ARG A 489 -15.40 29.14 -46.63
N GLY A 490 -14.89 29.96 -47.54
CA GLY A 490 -15.69 30.80 -48.41
C GLY A 490 -16.69 29.93 -49.18
N ASP A 491 -17.90 30.45 -49.25
CA ASP A 491 -18.99 29.91 -50.05
C ASP A 491 -18.52 29.65 -51.48
N ALA A 492 -18.60 28.38 -51.89
CA ALA A 492 -18.51 28.04 -53.30
C ALA A 492 -19.84 28.44 -53.97
N PRO A 493 -19.78 29.09 -55.14
CA PRO A 493 -20.95 29.66 -55.78
C PRO A 493 -21.90 28.58 -56.28
N SER A 494 -23.19 28.83 -56.04
CA SER A 494 -24.31 28.16 -56.70
C SER A 494 -24.23 28.39 -58.22
N THR A 495 -23.70 27.43 -58.97
CA THR A 495 -23.93 27.37 -60.42
C THR A 495 -25.30 26.78 -60.67
N GLY A 496 -26.20 27.65 -61.14
CA GLY A 496 -27.56 27.31 -61.51
C GLY A 496 -27.68 26.47 -62.77
N ALA A 497 -28.84 25.84 -62.85
CA ALA A 497 -29.71 25.69 -64.01
C ALA A 497 -29.06 25.57 -65.41
N ARG A 498 -29.22 24.38 -66.00
CA ARG A 498 -29.57 24.25 -67.42
C ARG A 498 -30.82 23.39 -67.55
N ARG A 499 -31.90 24.01 -68.02
CA ARG A 499 -33.03 23.37 -68.72
C ARG A 499 -32.79 23.48 -70.24
N SER A 500 -33.28 22.46 -70.96
CA SER A 500 -33.68 22.41 -72.39
C SER A 500 -32.59 22.70 -73.44
N SER A 501 -32.44 22.02 -74.57
CA SER A 501 -33.40 21.30 -75.44
C SER A 501 -32.61 20.56 -76.55
N SER A 502 -33.00 19.32 -76.87
CA SER A 502 -33.08 18.69 -78.22
C SER A 502 -33.63 17.29 -78.05
#